data_AF-A0A972LEC3-F1
#
_entry.id   AF-A0A972LEC3-F1
#
_cell.length_a   1.000
_cell.length_b   1.000
_cell.length_c   1.000
_cell.angle_alpha   90.00
_cell.angle_beta   90.00
_cell.angle_gamma   90.00
#
_symmetry.space_group_name_H-M   'P 1'
#
loop_
_entity.id
_entity.type
_entity.pdbx_description
1 polymer ?
#
loop_
_entity_poly.entity_id
_entity_poly.type
_entity_poly.pdbx_seq_one_letter_code
_entity_poly.pdbx_strand_id
1 'polypeptide(L)'
;MTKEDKTNNTKEKSFYPDYLFEIVLVIFFTLELVTILALLWPPEIGRLIDFTAPYQPRPEWYFLWLYQLIRYFHGKWIFVGTVLVPLLTVLLLFYIPWIDRTRWGRQKVLIITMVLFFGFIILTILPLL
;
A
#
# COMPACT_ATOMS: atom_id res chain seq x y z
N MET A 1 11.29 33.23 -31.80
CA MET A 1 12.17 32.06 -31.96
C MET A 1 13.35 32.25 -31.02
N THR A 2 13.12 32.05 -29.73
CA THR A 2 14.04 32.45 -28.66
C THR A 2 14.66 31.20 -28.03
N LYS A 3 15.99 31.15 -28.19
CA LYS A 3 16.94 30.28 -27.52
C LYS A 3 16.78 30.38 -26.00
N GLU A 4 16.50 29.27 -25.33
CA GLU A 4 16.93 28.95 -23.95
C GLU A 4 16.31 27.59 -23.55
N ASP A 5 16.67 26.52 -24.25
CA ASP A 5 16.47 25.17 -23.73
C ASP A 5 17.67 24.82 -22.85
N LYS A 6 17.56 25.20 -21.57
CA LYS A 6 18.59 25.03 -20.55
C LYS A 6 18.78 23.55 -20.29
N THR A 7 19.81 22.98 -20.93
CA THR A 7 20.75 21.97 -20.41
C THR A 7 20.32 21.27 -19.11
N ASN A 8 19.29 20.44 -19.17
CA ASN A 8 19.12 19.36 -18.20
C ASN A 8 19.86 18.17 -18.78
N ASN A 9 21.14 18.06 -18.44
CA ASN A 9 22.01 16.96 -18.83
C ASN A 9 21.67 15.71 -18.00
N THR A 10 20.40 15.30 -18.00
CA THR A 10 19.98 13.99 -17.50
C THR A 10 20.47 12.99 -18.53
N LYS A 11 21.57 12.31 -18.25
CA LYS A 11 22.00 11.13 -19.02
C LYS A 11 20.85 10.13 -19.01
N GLU A 12 20.11 10.08 -20.11
CA GLU A 12 19.04 9.13 -20.31
C GLU A 12 19.66 7.74 -20.29
N LYS A 13 19.27 6.91 -19.32
CA LYS A 13 19.88 5.61 -19.10
C LYS A 13 19.29 4.61 -20.09
N SER A 14 20.13 3.89 -20.82
CA SER A 14 19.64 2.85 -21.74
C SER A 14 18.95 1.73 -20.95
N PHE A 15 17.80 1.27 -21.45
CA PHE A 15 17.08 0.15 -20.84
C PHE A 15 17.96 -1.10 -20.73
N TYR A 16 18.66 -1.41 -21.81
CA TYR A 16 19.66 -2.48 -21.86
C TYR A 16 21.02 -1.89 -22.25
N PRO A 17 22.12 -2.28 -21.57
CA PRO A 17 22.20 -3.26 -20.47
C PRO A 17 22.02 -2.63 -19.08
N ASP A 18 22.11 -1.31 -18.97
CA ASP A 18 22.39 -0.66 -17.70
C ASP A 18 21.21 -0.68 -16.71
N TYR A 19 19.98 -0.44 -17.18
CA TYR A 19 18.80 -0.45 -16.29
C TYR A 19 18.33 -1.87 -15.98
N LEU A 20 18.41 -2.79 -16.95
CA LEU A 20 18.12 -4.20 -16.72
C LEU A 20 19.02 -4.78 -15.61
N PHE A 21 20.30 -4.46 -15.62
CA PHE A 21 21.23 -4.91 -14.60
C PHE A 21 20.85 -4.42 -13.19
N GLU A 22 20.44 -3.14 -13.06
CA GLU A 22 19.92 -2.62 -11.79
C GLU A 22 18.66 -3.33 -11.32
N ILE A 23 17.70 -3.59 -12.22
CA ILE A 23 16.47 -4.32 -11.86
C ILE A 23 16.81 -5.71 -11.32
N VAL A 24 17.70 -6.44 -12.01
CA VAL A 24 18.12 -7.78 -11.59
C VAL A 24 18.79 -7.74 -10.22
N LEU A 25 19.67 -6.76 -9.98
CA LEU A 25 20.29 -6.58 -8.66
C LEU A 25 19.26 -6.29 -7.57
N VAL A 26 18.30 -5.39 -7.82
CA VAL A 26 17.24 -5.07 -6.84
C VAL A 26 16.40 -6.30 -6.54
N ILE A 27 16.01 -7.08 -7.55
CA ILE A 27 15.27 -8.34 -7.36
C ILE A 27 16.10 -9.33 -6.54
N PHE A 28 17.38 -9.51 -6.89
CA PHE A 28 18.29 -10.41 -6.19
C PHE A 28 18.40 -10.07 -4.70
N PHE A 29 18.72 -8.80 -4.37
CA PHE A 29 18.81 -8.36 -2.98
C PHE A 29 17.47 -8.41 -2.24
N THR A 30 16.35 -8.15 -2.91
CA THR A 30 15.02 -8.27 -2.30
C THR A 30 14.71 -9.72 -1.91
N LEU A 31 15.00 -10.68 -2.81
CA LEU A 31 14.81 -12.10 -2.54
C LEU A 31 15.74 -12.60 -1.43
N GLU A 32 17.00 -12.19 -1.45
CA GLU A 32 17.97 -12.54 -0.41
C GLU A 32 17.54 -12.00 0.95
N LEU A 33 17.12 -10.73 1.02
CA LEU A 33 16.60 -10.13 2.24
C LEU A 33 15.39 -10.89 2.79
N VAL A 34 14.40 -11.19 1.95
CA VAL A 34 13.21 -11.95 2.36
C VAL A 34 13.60 -13.36 2.85
N THR A 35 14.55 -14.01 2.18
CA THR A 35 15.04 -15.34 2.58
C THR A 35 15.74 -15.30 3.93
N ILE A 36 16.62 -14.32 4.16
CA ILE A 36 17.30 -14.15 5.45
C ILE A 36 16.27 -13.88 6.56
N LEU A 37 15.29 -13.01 6.32
CA LEU A 37 14.22 -12.74 7.29
C LEU A 37 13.42 -14.01 7.61
N ALA A 38 13.09 -14.81 6.60
CA ALA A 38 12.36 -16.07 6.80
C ALA A 38 13.19 -17.13 7.56
N LEU A 39 14.52 -17.11 7.45
CA LEU A 39 15.39 -18.01 8.22
C LEU A 39 15.59 -17.55 9.68
N LEU A 40 15.68 -16.23 9.91
CA LEU A 40 15.84 -15.65 11.25
C LEU A 40 14.53 -15.67 12.05
N TRP A 41 13.42 -15.39 11.39
CA TRP A 41 12.06 -15.43 11.95
C TRP A 41 11.18 -16.33 11.07
N PRO A 42 11.22 -17.65 11.30
CA PRO A 42 10.41 -18.59 10.54
C PRO A 42 8.93 -18.23 10.69
N PRO A 43 8.20 -18.00 9.59
CA PRO A 43 6.79 -17.67 9.67
C PRO A 43 6.02 -18.88 10.20
N GLU A 44 5.16 -18.64 11.20
CA GLU A 44 4.20 -19.65 11.64
C GLU A 44 3.18 -19.90 10.51
N ILE A 45 3.07 -21.15 10.05
CA ILE A 45 2.12 -21.52 8.99
C ILE A 45 0.73 -21.62 9.63
N GLY A 46 0.01 -20.51 9.58
CA GLY A 46 -1.33 -20.41 10.15
C GLY A 46 -1.33 -20.43 11.68
N ARG A 47 -2.54 -20.36 12.26
CA ARG A 47 -2.71 -20.33 13.72
C ARG A 47 -2.90 -21.75 14.25
N LEU A 48 -2.14 -22.11 15.28
CA LEU A 48 -2.37 -23.32 16.05
C LEU A 48 -3.78 -23.29 16.65
N ILE A 49 -4.59 -24.29 16.33
CA ILE A 49 -5.97 -24.40 16.80
C ILE A 49 -5.94 -24.95 18.22
N ASP A 50 -6.36 -24.14 19.19
CA ASP A 50 -6.64 -24.58 20.55
C ASP A 50 -8.15 -24.89 20.67
N PHE A 51 -8.48 -26.16 20.89
CA PHE A 51 -9.87 -26.63 21.05
C PHE A 51 -10.49 -26.27 22.41
N THR A 52 -9.70 -25.78 23.36
CA THR A 52 -10.14 -25.40 24.71
C THR A 52 -10.36 -23.90 24.87
N ALA A 53 -9.78 -23.09 24.00
CA ALA A 53 -9.95 -21.64 24.00
C ALA A 53 -11.11 -21.18 23.09
N PRO A 54 -11.83 -20.10 23.46
CA PRO A 54 -12.81 -19.51 22.58
C PRO A 54 -12.14 -19.00 21.30
N TYR A 55 -12.63 -19.46 20.15
CA TYR A 55 -12.09 -19.13 18.83
C TYR A 55 -12.27 -17.64 18.53
N GLN A 56 -11.16 -16.90 18.47
CA GLN A 56 -11.14 -15.49 18.05
C GLN A 56 -10.37 -15.33 16.74
N PRO A 57 -10.99 -15.56 15.57
CA PRO A 57 -10.30 -15.45 14.30
C PRO A 57 -9.82 -14.02 14.08
N ARG A 58 -8.50 -13.82 14.09
CA ARG A 58 -7.88 -12.57 13.63
C ARG A 58 -7.36 -12.83 12.21
N PRO A 59 -7.70 -11.96 11.24
CA PRO A 59 -7.19 -12.12 9.88
C PRO A 59 -5.71 -11.73 9.82
N GLU A 60 -5.09 -11.99 8.67
CA GLU A 60 -3.71 -11.60 8.42
C GLU A 60 -3.54 -10.07 8.38
N TRP A 61 -2.30 -9.61 8.60
CA TRP A 61 -1.98 -8.19 8.80
C TRP A 61 -2.45 -7.28 7.65
N TYR A 62 -2.44 -7.77 6.41
CA TYR A 62 -2.89 -7.03 5.23
C TYR A 62 -4.41 -6.83 5.15
N PHE A 63 -5.19 -7.55 5.97
CA PHE A 63 -6.65 -7.40 6.09
C PHE A 63 -7.09 -6.69 7.38
N LEU A 64 -6.17 -6.33 8.27
CA LEU A 64 -6.53 -5.75 9.57
C LEU A 64 -7.29 -4.42 9.46
N TRP A 65 -6.92 -3.57 8.52
CA TRP A 65 -7.62 -2.31 8.26
C TRP A 65 -9.09 -2.53 7.84
N LEU A 66 -9.35 -3.57 7.06
CA LEU A 66 -10.69 -3.94 6.60
C LEU A 66 -11.50 -4.59 7.74
N TYR A 67 -10.86 -5.45 8.52
CA TYR A 67 -11.43 -6.03 9.72
C TYR A 67 -11.89 -4.94 10.71
N GLN A 68 -11.06 -3.92 10.90
CA GLN A 68 -11.40 -2.79 11.77
C GLN A 68 -12.58 -1.98 11.20
N LEU A 69 -12.70 -1.83 9.87
CA LEU A 69 -13.89 -1.22 9.26
C LEU A 69 -15.17 -2.02 9.54
N ILE A 70 -15.14 -3.35 9.48
CA ILE A 70 -16.31 -4.19 9.82
C ILE A 70 -16.73 -3.99 11.28
N ARG A 71 -15.77 -3.77 12.17
CA ARG A 71 -16.03 -3.44 13.59
C ARG A 71 -16.63 -2.05 13.81
N TYR A 72 -16.64 -1.17 12.81
CA TYR A 72 -17.37 0.10 12.87
C TYR A 72 -18.70 0.02 12.12
N PHE A 73 -18.72 -0.66 10.98
CA PHE A 73 -19.88 -0.82 10.12
C PHE A 73 -20.53 -2.19 10.34
N HIS A 74 -21.45 -2.29 11.30
CA HIS A 74 -22.16 -3.54 11.63
C HIS A 74 -23.55 -3.66 10.98
N GLY A 75 -24.06 -4.89 10.92
CA GLY A 75 -25.40 -5.19 10.41
C GLY A 75 -25.56 -4.83 8.93
N LYS A 76 -26.58 -4.03 8.60
CA LYS A 76 -26.86 -3.62 7.22
C LYS A 76 -25.76 -2.75 6.60
N TRP A 77 -24.88 -2.16 7.42
CA TRP A 77 -23.83 -1.26 6.97
C TRP A 77 -22.51 -1.97 6.60
N ILE A 78 -22.39 -3.28 6.85
CA ILE A 78 -21.16 -4.04 6.55
C ILE A 78 -20.73 -3.86 5.08
N PHE A 79 -21.69 -3.86 4.15
CA PHE A 79 -21.43 -3.65 2.72
C PHE A 79 -20.73 -2.30 2.45
N VAL A 80 -21.08 -1.26 3.21
CA VAL A 80 -20.46 0.07 3.07
C VAL A 80 -19.00 0.02 3.49
N GLY A 81 -18.70 -0.56 4.65
CA GLY A 81 -17.32 -0.68 5.15
C GLY A 81 -16.44 -1.60 4.31
N THR A 82 -17.00 -2.69 3.78
CA THR A 82 -16.21 -3.76 3.12
C THR A 82 -16.09 -3.62 1.61
N VAL A 83 -17.07 -3.01 0.96
CA VAL A 83 -17.12 -2.90 -0.50
C VAL A 83 -17.05 -1.44 -0.92
N LEU A 84 -17.94 -0.60 -0.38
CA LEU A 84 -18.07 0.78 -0.84
C LEU A 84 -16.82 1.60 -0.50
N VAL A 85 -16.31 1.52 0.74
CA VAL A 85 -15.13 2.28 1.18
C VAL A 85 -13.89 1.91 0.35
N PRO A 86 -13.47 0.64 0.25
CA PRO A 86 -12.31 0.27 -0.58
C PRO A 86 -12.48 0.66 -2.05
N LEU A 87 -13.68 0.45 -2.61
CA LEU A 87 -13.97 0.79 -3.99
C LEU A 87 -13.85 2.29 -4.24
N LEU A 88 -14.42 3.12 -3.37
CA LEU A 88 -14.30 4.58 -3.47
C LEU A 88 -12.87 5.06 -3.29
N THR A 89 -12.09 4.45 -2.40
CA THR A 89 -10.65 4.75 -2.26
C THR A 89 -9.91 4.48 -3.56
N VAL A 90 -10.14 3.31 -4.18
CA VAL A 90 -9.51 2.95 -5.46
C VAL A 90 -9.96 3.90 -6.57
N LEU A 91 -11.26 4.19 -6.69
CA LEU A 91 -11.79 5.14 -7.67
C LEU A 91 -11.20 6.55 -7.49
N LEU A 92 -11.02 6.99 -6.24
CA LEU A 92 -10.38 8.27 -5.93
C LEU A 92 -8.92 8.28 -6.39
N LEU A 93 -8.16 7.19 -6.18
CA LEU A 93 -6.79 7.05 -6.68
C LEU A 93 -6.76 7.07 -8.21
N PHE A 94 -7.68 6.39 -8.89
CA PHE A 94 -7.83 6.46 -10.34
C PHE A 94 -8.16 7.87 -10.84
N TYR A 95 -8.85 8.68 -10.03
CA TYR A 95 -9.23 10.05 -10.37
C TYR A 95 -8.12 11.09 -10.09
N ILE A 96 -7.01 10.70 -9.47
CA ILE A 96 -5.84 11.57 -9.21
C ILE A 96 -5.38 12.39 -10.43
N PRO A 97 -5.19 11.82 -11.65
CA PRO A 97 -4.65 12.59 -12.77
C PRO A 97 -5.57 13.73 -13.23
N TRP A 98 -6.87 13.71 -12.89
CA TRP A 98 -7.76 14.85 -13.14
C TRP A 98 -7.66 15.91 -12.05
N ILE A 99 -7.48 15.50 -10.78
CA ILE A 99 -7.29 16.42 -9.64
C ILE A 99 -5.97 17.20 -9.80
N ASP A 100 -4.91 16.51 -10.26
CA ASP A 100 -3.57 17.06 -10.41
C ASP A 100 -3.48 18.23 -11.42
N ARG A 101 -4.39 18.26 -12.40
CA ARG A 101 -4.44 19.31 -13.45
C ARG A 101 -4.86 20.69 -12.95
N THR A 102 -5.34 20.81 -11.72
CA THR A 102 -5.80 22.10 -11.16
C THR A 102 -4.63 22.93 -10.63
N ARG A 103 -4.82 24.26 -10.47
CA ARG A 103 -3.78 25.18 -9.96
C ARG A 103 -3.12 24.73 -8.64
N TRP A 104 -3.86 23.99 -7.82
CA TRP A 104 -3.41 23.43 -6.53
C TRP A 104 -3.47 21.91 -6.51
N GLY A 105 -3.50 21.27 -7.70
CA GLY A 105 -3.76 19.85 -7.88
C GLY A 105 -2.74 18.98 -7.15
N ARG A 106 -1.45 19.25 -7.35
CA ARG A 106 -0.37 18.51 -6.69
C ARG A 106 -0.45 18.52 -5.17
N GLN A 107 -0.77 19.66 -4.57
CA GLN A 107 -0.94 19.76 -3.11
C GLN A 107 -2.15 18.97 -2.62
N LYS A 108 -3.27 19.03 -3.36
CA LYS A 108 -4.47 18.23 -3.05
C LYS A 108 -4.18 16.74 -3.15
N VAL A 109 -3.49 16.29 -4.20
CA VAL A 109 -3.12 14.88 -4.39
C VAL A 109 -2.22 14.40 -3.27
N LEU A 110 -1.22 15.20 -2.86
CA LEU A 110 -0.35 14.88 -1.72
C LEU A 110 -1.16 14.73 -0.43
N ILE A 111 -2.02 15.70 -0.11
CA ILE A 111 -2.86 15.65 1.10
C ILE A 111 -3.79 14.43 1.06
N ILE A 112 -4.49 14.18 -0.05
CA ILE A 112 -5.38 13.03 -0.21
C ILE A 112 -4.61 11.73 0.02
N THR A 113 -3.45 11.58 -0.62
CA THR A 113 -2.63 10.36 -0.52
C THR A 113 -2.10 10.17 0.89
N MET A 114 -1.66 11.25 1.56
CA MET A 114 -1.23 11.19 2.95
C MET A 114 -2.38 10.79 3.88
N VAL A 115 -3.56 11.37 3.72
CA VAL A 115 -4.74 11.03 4.53
C VAL A 115 -5.13 9.56 4.33
N LEU A 116 -5.13 9.07 3.10
CA LEU A 116 -5.40 7.65 2.81
C LEU A 116 -4.34 6.73 3.43
N PHE A 117 -3.06 7.09 3.32
CA PHE A 117 -1.95 6.32 3.87
C PHE A 117 -1.98 6.26 5.40
N PHE A 118 -2.15 7.41 6.08
CA PHE A 118 -2.27 7.44 7.53
C PHE A 118 -3.55 6.77 8.00
N GLY A 119 -4.68 6.94 7.29
CA GLY A 119 -5.92 6.22 7.59
C GLY A 119 -5.74 4.70 7.52
N PHE A 120 -5.06 4.21 6.48
CA PHE A 120 -4.71 2.79 6.33
C PHE A 120 -3.84 2.29 7.49
N ILE A 121 -2.78 3.05 7.84
CA ILE A 121 -1.89 2.70 8.96
C ILE A 121 -2.66 2.67 10.28
N ILE A 122 -3.44 3.71 10.58
CA ILE A 122 -4.22 3.82 11.82
C ILE A 122 -5.19 2.64 11.92
N LEU A 123 -5.94 2.34 10.86
CA LEU A 123 -6.86 1.21 10.84
C LEU A 123 -6.15 -0.15 10.95
N THR A 124 -4.91 -0.26 10.47
CA THR A 124 -4.09 -1.47 10.62
C THR A 124 -3.58 -1.63 12.04
N ILE A 125 -3.16 -0.55 12.71
CA ILE A 125 -2.57 -0.60 14.06
C ILE A 125 -3.63 -0.73 15.16
N LEU A 126 -4.78 -0.06 15.02
CA LEU A 126 -5.88 -0.10 16.00
C LEU A 126 -6.29 -1.50 16.47
N PRO A 127 -6.42 -2.54 15.62
CA PRO A 127 -6.76 -3.88 16.07
C PRO A 127 -5.62 -4.64 16.76
N LEU A 128 -4.37 -4.14 16.70
CA LEU A 128 -3.24 -4.69 17.46
C LEU A 128 -3.15 -4.12 18.90
N LEU A 129 -3.77 -2.96 19.14
CA LEU A 129 -3.91 -2.35 20.46
C LEU A 129 -5.05 -3.01 21.24
#